data_AF-A0A529Y3J2-F1
#
_entry.id   AF-A0A529Y3J2-F1
#
_cell.length_a   1.000
_cell.length_b   1.000
_cell.length_c   1.000
_cell.angle_alpha   90.00
_cell.angle_beta   90.00
_cell.angle_gamma   90.00
#
_symmetry.space_group_name_H-M   'P 1'
#
loop_
_entity.id
_entity.type
_entity.pdbx_description
1 polymer ?
#
loop_
_entity_poly.entity_id
_entity_poly.type
_entity_poly.pdbx_seq_one_letter_code
_entity_poly.pdbx_strand_id
1 'polypeptide(L)'
;MTPTKLLIGQIAVVFAIVIVGVWTATQWCAHMLGYQPPLGAPWFVAGGWWIYKPWKLFEWWFHFDAYAPEVFDKAGALAGASGFLGCAAAIAGSLWRARQRGLVTTYGSSRWAMTQEISKVGLFQPAGVF
;
A
#
# COMPACT_ATOMS: atom_id res chain seq x y z
N MET A 1 0.54 22.22 -5.80
CA MET A 1 0.98 21.01 -5.08
C MET A 1 2.14 20.37 -5.83
N THR A 2 3.28 20.11 -5.18
CA THR A 2 4.46 19.56 -5.88
C THR A 2 4.31 18.05 -6.13
N PRO A 3 4.51 17.55 -7.36
CA PRO A 3 4.34 16.13 -7.72
C PRO A 3 5.14 15.16 -6.84
N THR A 4 6.30 15.58 -6.36
CA THR A 4 7.23 14.80 -5.54
C THR A 4 6.66 14.45 -4.16
N LYS A 5 5.91 15.37 -3.52
CA LYS A 5 5.34 15.13 -2.17
C LYS A 5 4.31 14.00 -2.17
N LEU A 6 3.56 13.85 -3.27
CA LEU A 6 2.55 12.78 -3.43
C LEU A 6 3.18 11.40 -3.64
N LEU A 7 4.32 11.32 -4.33
CA LEU A 7 5.08 10.07 -4.52
C LEU A 7 5.66 9.57 -3.19
N ILE A 8 6.22 10.48 -2.38
CA ILE A 8 6.74 10.15 -1.05
C ILE A 8 5.62 9.62 -0.16
N GLY A 9 4.43 10.23 -0.21
CA GLY A 9 3.25 9.76 0.52
C GLY A 9 2.85 8.34 0.14
N GLN A 10 2.77 8.03 -1.16
CA GLN A 10 2.42 6.67 -1.62
C GLN A 10 3.47 5.63 -1.19
N ILE A 11 4.75 5.96 -1.31
CA ILE A 11 5.84 5.07 -0.87
C ILE A 11 5.72 4.81 0.63
N ALA A 12 5.51 5.85 1.45
CA ALA A 12 5.32 5.71 2.89
C ALA A 12 4.13 4.81 3.25
N VAL A 13 3.01 4.93 2.53
CA VAL A 13 1.83 4.07 2.74
C VAL A 13 2.15 2.61 2.44
N VAL A 14 2.83 2.30 1.34
CA VAL A 14 3.22 0.93 1.00
C VAL A 14 4.13 0.34 2.07
N PHE A 15 5.14 1.09 2.51
CA PHE A 15 6.02 0.66 3.60
C PHE A 15 5.26 0.43 4.90
N ALA A 16 4.33 1.32 5.25
CA ALA A 16 3.50 1.16 6.44
C ALA A 16 2.67 -0.13 6.39
N ILE A 17 2.04 -0.43 5.24
CA ILE A 17 1.26 -1.67 5.05
C ILE A 17 2.15 -2.90 5.26
N VAL A 18 3.33 -2.93 4.65
CA VAL A 18 4.26 -4.07 4.76
C VAL A 18 4.76 -4.23 6.19
N ILE A 19 5.17 -3.15 6.85
CA ILE A 19 5.65 -3.19 8.24
C ILE A 19 4.56 -3.69 9.18
N VAL A 20 3.33 -3.16 9.04
CA VAL A 20 2.19 -3.58 9.87
C VAL A 20 1.82 -5.04 9.58
N GLY A 21 1.85 -5.47 8.32
CA GLY A 21 1.57 -6.85 7.94
C GLY A 21 2.57 -7.84 8.52
N VAL A 22 3.87 -7.54 8.37
CA VAL A 22 4.95 -8.33 9.00
C VAL A 22 4.81 -8.32 10.52
N TRP A 23 4.51 -7.17 11.14
CA TRP A 23 4.31 -7.09 12.58
C TRP A 23 3.12 -7.91 13.07
N THR A 24 2.02 -7.88 12.33
CA THR A 24 0.82 -8.69 12.60
C THR A 24 1.16 -10.17 12.51
N ALA A 25 1.91 -10.59 11.49
CA ALA A 25 2.39 -11.96 11.36
C ALA A 25 3.29 -12.38 12.54
N THR A 26 4.16 -11.48 12.99
CA THR A 26 5.01 -11.71 14.17
C THR A 26 4.17 -11.90 15.44
N GLN A 27 3.19 -11.03 15.71
CA GLN A 27 2.32 -11.21 16.89
C GLN A 27 1.49 -12.49 16.79
N TRP A 28 0.99 -12.82 15.60
CA TRP A 28 0.23 -14.04 15.36
C TRP A 28 1.09 -15.29 15.60
N CYS A 29 2.33 -15.29 15.11
CA CYS A 29 3.30 -16.36 15.38
C CYS A 29 3.58 -16.49 16.89
N ALA A 30 3.83 -15.38 17.59
CA ALA A 30 4.06 -15.38 19.03
C ALA A 30 2.85 -15.94 19.81
N HIS A 31 1.64 -15.60 19.39
CA HIS A 31 0.40 -16.11 19.96
C HIS A 31 0.26 -17.63 19.73
N MET A 32 0.52 -18.11 18.51
CA MET A 32 0.45 -19.54 18.19
C MET A 32 1.49 -20.37 18.93
N LEU A 33 2.67 -19.77 19.19
CA LEU A 33 3.71 -20.41 19.99
C LEU A 33 3.46 -20.25 21.50
N GLY A 34 2.49 -19.46 21.93
CA GLY A 34 2.13 -19.32 23.35
C GLY A 34 3.10 -18.46 24.17
N TYR A 35 3.76 -17.48 23.55
CA TYR A 35 4.65 -16.53 24.24
C TYR A 35 5.77 -17.18 25.06
N GLN A 36 6.35 -18.26 24.53
CA GLN A 36 7.37 -19.07 25.20
C GLN A 36 8.61 -18.24 25.60
N PRO A 37 9.26 -18.54 26.73
CA PRO A 37 10.52 -17.90 27.10
C PRO A 37 11.62 -17.92 26.03
N PRO A 38 11.80 -19.01 25.23
CA PRO A 38 12.78 -19.04 24.13
C PRO A 38 12.56 -17.99 23.02
N LEU A 39 11.37 -17.42 22.88
CA LEU A 39 11.13 -16.33 21.90
C LEU A 39 11.83 -15.03 22.30
N GLY A 40 12.28 -14.94 23.56
CA GLY A 40 12.94 -13.80 24.16
C GLY A 40 11.96 -12.84 24.83
N ALA A 41 12.52 -11.78 25.42
CA ALA A 41 11.72 -10.76 26.07
C ALA A 41 10.86 -9.97 25.05
N PRO A 42 9.61 -9.63 25.41
CA PRO A 42 8.80 -8.74 24.60
C PRO A 42 9.46 -7.36 24.52
N TRP A 43 9.15 -6.62 23.47
CA TRP A 43 9.58 -5.23 23.34
C TRP A 43 8.92 -4.36 24.41
N PHE A 44 7.62 -4.56 24.62
CA PHE A 44 6.86 -3.97 25.72
C PHE A 44 5.59 -4.80 25.97
N VAL A 45 4.95 -4.56 27.11
CA VAL A 45 3.67 -5.18 27.46
C VAL A 45 2.59 -4.10 27.43
N ALA A 46 1.53 -4.32 26.67
CA ALA A 46 0.40 -3.39 26.55
C ALA A 46 -0.89 -4.11 26.95
N GLY A 47 -1.57 -3.64 28.00
CA GLY A 47 -2.83 -4.25 28.46
C GLY A 47 -2.72 -5.73 28.84
N GLY A 48 -1.53 -6.17 29.29
CA GLY A 48 -1.25 -7.59 29.59
C GLY A 48 -0.79 -8.40 28.38
N TRP A 49 -0.76 -7.82 27.18
CA TRP A 49 -0.30 -8.50 25.96
C TRP A 49 1.18 -8.25 25.69
N TRP A 50 1.89 -9.30 25.32
CA TRP A 50 3.33 -9.30 25.05
C TRP A 50 3.58 -8.87 23.61
N ILE A 51 4.10 -7.67 23.42
CA ILE A 51 4.31 -7.09 22.09
C ILE A 51 5.76 -7.25 21.66
N TYR A 52 5.97 -8.03 20.60
CA TYR A 52 7.29 -8.22 19.98
C TYR A 52 7.62 -7.20 18.88
N LYS A 53 8.90 -7.09 18.52
CA LYS A 53 9.35 -6.22 17.41
C LYS A 53 8.96 -6.83 16.06
N PRO A 54 8.63 -6.02 15.04
CA PRO A 54 8.16 -6.51 13.74
C PRO A 54 9.04 -7.58 13.09
N TRP A 55 10.37 -7.45 13.15
CA TRP A 55 11.32 -8.37 12.51
C TRP A 55 11.59 -9.68 13.25
N LYS A 56 11.06 -9.86 14.47
CA LYS A 56 11.32 -11.07 15.28
C LYS A 56 10.89 -12.36 14.59
N LEU A 57 9.88 -12.30 13.71
CA LEU A 57 9.45 -13.44 12.91
C LEU A 57 10.62 -14.08 12.16
N PHE A 58 11.52 -13.29 11.56
CA PHE A 58 12.64 -13.82 10.77
C PHE A 58 13.68 -14.50 11.65
N GLU A 59 13.96 -13.93 12.84
CA GLU A 59 14.85 -14.55 13.81
C GLU A 59 14.28 -15.89 14.29
N TRP A 60 13.00 -15.92 14.63
CA TRP A 60 12.34 -17.14 15.09
C TRP A 60 12.25 -18.19 14.00
N TRP A 61 11.95 -17.78 12.77
CA TRP A 61 11.94 -18.68 11.62
C TRP A 61 13.30 -19.37 11.49
N PHE A 62 14.40 -18.60 11.51
CA PHE A 62 15.73 -19.18 11.40
C PHE A 62 16.07 -20.18 12.53
N HIS A 63 15.63 -19.93 13.76
CA HIS A 63 15.99 -20.78 14.91
C HIS A 63 15.03 -21.93 15.17
N PHE A 64 13.74 -21.75 14.89
CA PHE A 64 12.68 -22.60 15.42
C PHE A 64 11.82 -23.27 14.35
N ASP A 65 12.02 -22.99 13.06
CA ASP A 65 11.22 -23.53 11.97
C ASP A 65 11.15 -25.06 11.95
N ALA A 66 12.26 -25.73 12.22
CA ALA A 66 12.31 -27.18 12.32
C ALA A 66 11.36 -27.79 13.38
N TYR A 67 10.96 -27.01 14.39
CA TYR A 67 10.09 -27.47 15.48
C TYR A 67 8.61 -27.19 15.25
N ALA A 68 8.27 -26.16 14.47
CA ALA A 68 6.89 -25.74 14.24
C ALA A 68 6.66 -25.20 12.82
N PRO A 69 7.00 -25.97 11.77
CA PRO A 69 7.04 -25.48 10.39
C PRO A 69 5.69 -24.93 9.93
N GLU A 70 4.59 -25.60 10.28
CA GLU A 70 3.25 -25.14 9.90
C GLU A 70 2.88 -23.75 10.44
N VAL A 71 3.42 -23.37 11.61
CA VAL A 71 3.18 -22.04 12.19
C VAL A 71 3.97 -21.00 11.39
N PHE A 72 5.22 -21.28 11.07
CA PHE A 72 6.06 -20.37 10.30
C PHE A 72 5.60 -20.23 8.85
N ASP A 73 5.12 -21.30 8.22
CA ASP A 73 4.52 -21.24 6.88
C ASP A 73 3.30 -20.32 6.85
N LYS A 74 2.39 -20.45 7.82
CA LYS A 74 1.20 -19.59 7.93
C LYS A 74 1.55 -18.14 8.24
N ALA A 75 2.50 -17.92 9.16
CA ALA A 75 2.97 -16.57 9.50
C ALA A 75 3.69 -15.93 8.31
N GLY A 76 4.49 -16.70 7.58
CA GLY A 76 5.17 -16.29 6.35
C GLY A 76 4.18 -15.96 5.24
N ALA A 77 3.15 -16.77 5.05
CA ALA A 77 2.07 -16.50 4.10
C ALA A 77 1.34 -15.19 4.45
N LEU A 78 1.06 -14.94 5.73
CA LEU A 78 0.45 -13.70 6.19
C LEU A 78 1.35 -12.48 5.95
N ALA A 79 2.64 -12.61 6.25
CA ALA A 79 3.64 -11.56 5.96
C ALA A 79 3.74 -11.30 4.45
N GLY A 80 3.79 -12.35 3.62
CA GLY A 80 3.82 -12.26 2.17
C GLY A 80 2.56 -11.64 1.57
N ALA A 81 1.38 -11.98 2.10
CA ALA A 81 0.08 -11.41 1.70
C ALA A 81 0.06 -9.88 1.87
N SER A 82 0.74 -9.36 2.89
CA SER A 82 0.84 -7.90 3.10
C SER A 82 1.58 -7.17 1.97
N GLY A 83 2.52 -7.84 1.30
CA GLY A 83 3.19 -7.30 0.12
C GLY A 83 2.21 -7.10 -1.04
N PHE A 84 1.32 -8.06 -1.28
CA PHE A 84 0.26 -7.93 -2.29
C PHE A 84 -0.71 -6.79 -1.95
N LEU A 85 -1.06 -6.62 -0.68
CA LEU A 85 -1.86 -5.46 -0.23
C LEU A 85 -1.13 -4.14 -0.47
N GLY A 86 0.18 -4.08 -0.23
CA GLY A 86 1.02 -2.93 -0.55
C GLY A 86 0.99 -2.60 -2.04
N CYS A 87 1.13 -3.61 -2.91
CA CYS A 87 1.02 -3.45 -4.36
C CYS A 87 -0.37 -2.93 -4.78
N ALA A 88 -1.44 -3.50 -4.24
CA ALA A 88 -2.81 -3.05 -4.52
C ALA A 88 -3.02 -1.59 -4.09
N ALA A 89 -2.52 -1.20 -2.91
CA ALA A 89 -2.56 0.18 -2.43
C ALA A 89 -1.77 1.14 -3.34
N ALA A 90 -0.62 0.71 -3.87
CA ALA A 90 0.16 1.49 -4.82
C ALA A 90 -0.59 1.69 -6.16
N ILE A 91 -1.23 0.65 -6.68
CA ILE A 91 -2.06 0.74 -7.90
C ILE A 91 -3.23 1.70 -7.66
N ALA A 92 -3.98 1.51 -6.57
CA ALA A 92 -5.12 2.36 -6.22
C ALA A 92 -4.70 3.84 -6.05
N GLY A 93 -3.59 4.09 -5.35
CA GLY A 93 -3.02 5.43 -5.21
C GLY A 93 -2.61 6.04 -6.55
N SER A 94 -2.10 5.24 -7.48
CA SER A 94 -1.72 5.71 -8.81
C SER A 94 -2.94 6.07 -9.68
N LEU A 95 -4.00 5.26 -9.62
CA LEU A 95 -5.28 5.55 -10.30
C LEU A 95 -5.95 6.81 -9.72
N TRP A 96 -5.98 6.95 -8.40
CA TRP A 96 -6.48 8.14 -7.73
C TRP A 96 -5.72 9.41 -8.17
N ARG A 97 -4.39 9.30 -8.25
CA ARG A 97 -3.52 10.38 -8.74
C ARG A 97 -3.82 10.74 -10.19
N ALA A 98 -4.05 9.76 -11.06
CA ALA A 98 -4.42 9.99 -12.46
C ALA A 98 -5.75 10.75 -12.56
N ARG A 99 -6.74 10.41 -11.72
CA ARG A 99 -8.02 11.13 -11.64
C ARG A 99 -7.86 12.57 -11.17
N GLN A 100 -7.01 12.83 -10.16
CA GLN A 100 -6.75 14.20 -9.69
C GLN A 100 -6.02 15.06 -10.73
N ARG A 101 -5.15 14.48 -11.57
CA ARG A 101 -4.49 15.20 -12.65
C ARG A 101 -5.44 15.58 -13.80
N GLY A 102 -6.54 14.85 -13.99
CA GLY A 102 -7.59 15.20 -14.95
C GLY A 102 -8.33 16.52 -14.63
N LEU A 103 -8.22 17.02 -13.39
CA LEU A 103 -8.80 18.29 -12.96
C LEU A 103 -7.83 19.48 -13.10
N VAL A 104 -6.58 19.25 -13.52
CA VAL A 104 -5.58 20.31 -13.67
C VAL A 104 -5.61 20.83 -15.10
N THR A 105 -6.17 22.03 -15.29
CA THR A 105 -6.09 22.83 -16.52
C THR A 105 -4.64 23.25 -16.76
N THR A 106 -3.80 22.29 -17.16
CA THR A 106 -2.34 22.50 -17.28
C THR A 106 -1.97 23.27 -18.55
N TYR A 107 -2.96 23.65 -19.39
CA TYR A 107 -2.78 24.38 -20.63
C TYR A 107 -3.60 25.68 -20.68
N GLY A 108 -3.66 26.48 -19.61
CA GLY A 108 -4.38 27.76 -19.65
C GLY A 108 -5.83 27.63 -20.16
N SER A 109 -6.38 28.66 -20.80
CA SER A 109 -7.73 28.64 -21.41
C SER A 109 -7.88 27.67 -22.60
N SER A 110 -6.80 27.02 -23.02
CA SER A 110 -6.78 26.14 -24.19
C SER A 110 -7.26 24.74 -23.81
N ARG A 111 -8.57 24.51 -23.95
CA ARG A 111 -9.16 23.17 -24.00
C ARG A 111 -9.61 22.84 -25.41
N TRP A 112 -9.66 21.55 -25.72
CA TRP A 112 -10.35 21.08 -26.93
C TRP A 112 -11.80 21.57 -26.93
N ALA A 113 -12.24 22.09 -28.06
CA ALA A 113 -13.60 22.56 -28.23
C ALA A 113 -14.58 21.41 -27.99
N MET A 114 -15.58 21.63 -27.14
CA MET A 114 -16.65 20.66 -26.95
C MET A 114 -17.53 20.62 -28.19
N THR A 115 -18.17 19.48 -28.46
CA THR A 115 -19.06 19.28 -29.61
C THR A 115 -20.13 20.37 -29.71
N GLN A 116 -20.64 20.86 -28.57
CA GLN A 116 -21.61 21.96 -28.53
C GLN A 116 -21.02 23.30 -29.01
N GLU A 117 -19.76 23.58 -28.70
CA GLU A 117 -19.09 24.80 -29.15
C GLU A 117 -18.80 24.73 -30.65
N ILE A 118 -18.30 23.59 -31.14
CA ILE A 118 -18.05 23.33 -32.56
C ILE A 118 -19.36 23.49 -33.37
N SER A 119 -20.47 22.98 -32.84
CA SER A 119 -21.80 23.16 -33.43
C SER A 119 -22.25 24.62 -33.44
N LYS A 120 -21.99 25.37 -32.36
CA LYS A 120 -22.37 26.78 -32.26
C LYS A 120 -21.62 27.67 -33.27
N VAL A 121 -20.36 27.35 -33.58
CA VAL A 121 -19.59 28.08 -34.62
C VAL A 121 -19.84 27.56 -36.04
N GLY A 122 -20.77 26.61 -36.22
CA GLY A 122 -21.18 26.13 -37.53
C GLY A 122 -20.15 25.23 -38.24
N LEU A 123 -19.13 24.76 -37.54
CA LEU A 123 -18.04 23.95 -38.11
C LEU A 123 -18.48 22.54 -38.57
N PHE A 124 -19.70 22.12 -38.24
CA PHE A 124 -20.32 20.90 -38.79
C PHE A 124 -21.09 21.14 -40.09
N GLN A 125 -21.22 22.39 -40.54
CA GLN A 125 -21.89 22.72 -41.79
C GLN A 125 -20.91 22.49 -42.96
N PRO A 126 -21.39 22.08 -44.14
CA PRO A 126 -20.56 21.88 -45.35
C PRO A 126 -20.07 23.19 -45.98
N ALA A 127 -20.06 24.30 -45.24
CA ALA A 127 -19.50 25.56 -45.66
C ALA A 127 -18.05 25.65 -45.15
N GLY A 128 -17.08 25.51 -46.04
CA GLY A 128 -15.66 25.66 -45.69
C GLY A 128 -15.38 27.06 -45.10
N VAL A 129 -14.44 27.13 -44.16
CA VAL A 129 -13.96 28.38 -43.57
C VAL A 129 -12.74 28.83 -44.38
N PHE A 130 -12.82 29.98 -45.04
CA PHE A 130 -11.71 30.62 -45.76
C PHE A 130 -11.04 31.71 -44.90
#